data_AF-A0A2A7UK00-F1
#
_entry.id   AF-A0A2A7UK00-F1
#
_cell.length_a   1.000
_cell.length_b   1.000
_cell.length_c   1.000
_cell.angle_alpha   90.00
_cell.angle_beta   90.00
_cell.angle_gamma   90.00
#
_symmetry.space_group_name_H-M   'P 1'
#
loop_
_entity.id
_entity.type
_entity.pdbx_description
1 polymer ?
#
loop_
_entity_poly.entity_id
_entity_poly.type
_entity_poly.pdbx_seq_one_letter_code
_entity_poly.pdbx_strand_id
1 'polypeptide(L)' 'MTTWEYATVPLLTHATKQILDQWGADGWELVTVLPGPTGEQHVAYLKRPKQ' A
#
# COMPACT_ATOMS: atom_id res chain seq x y z
N MET A 1 -0.04 -22.16 10.15
CA MET A 1 0.73 -20.91 10.14
C MET A 1 0.08 -19.98 9.13
N THR A 2 -0.20 -18.73 9.49
CA THR A 2 -0.77 -17.75 8.55
C THR A 2 0.28 -17.41 7.50
N THR A 3 -0.05 -17.59 6.22
CA THR A 3 0.78 -17.11 5.12
C THR A 3 0.36 -15.70 4.76
N TRP A 4 1.30 -14.86 4.35
CA TRP A 4 1.06 -13.45 4.06
C TRP A 4 1.33 -13.17 2.58
N GLU A 5 0.44 -12.40 1.96
CA GLU A 5 0.68 -11.78 0.66
C GLU A 5 1.13 -10.34 0.88
N TYR A 6 2.07 -9.88 0.06
CA TYR A 6 2.59 -8.51 0.11
C TYR A 6 2.40 -7.84 -1.25
N ALA A 7 2.00 -6.57 -1.22
CA ALA A 7 1.84 -5.75 -2.40
C ALA A 7 2.57 -4.41 -2.22
N THR A 8 3.09 -3.88 -3.32
CA THR A 8 3.64 -2.53 -3.40
C THR A 8 2.82 -1.72 -4.39
N VAL A 9 2.40 -0.53 -3.98
CA VAL A 9 1.51 0.30 -4.79
C VAL A 9 2.05 1.73 -4.84
N PRO A 10 2.14 2.34 -6.04
CA PRO A 10 2.52 3.73 -6.15
C PRO A 10 1.37 4.61 -5.67
N LEU A 11 1.70 5.59 -4.84
CA LEU A 11 0.79 6.62 -4.36
C LEU A 11 1.00 7.88 -5.19
N LEU A 12 -0.10 8.38 -5.75
CA LEU A 12 -0.15 9.66 -6.43
C LEU A 12 -0.42 10.76 -5.40
N THR A 13 0.39 11.82 -5.38
CA THR A 13 0.34 12.89 -4.36
C THR A 13 -1.04 13.52 -4.17
N HIS A 14 -1.87 13.58 -5.22
CA HIS A 14 -3.22 14.13 -5.17
C HIS A 14 -4.33 13.08 -4.92
N ALA A 15 -3.99 11.80 -4.84
CA ALA A 15 -4.94 10.69 -4.70
C ALA A 15 -4.53 9.65 -3.64
N THR A 16 -3.52 9.91 -2.80
CA THR A 16 -3.01 8.98 -1.78
C THR A 16 -4.12 8.38 -0.93
N LYS A 17 -5.03 9.20 -0.39
CA LYS A 17 -6.15 8.74 0.44
C LYS A 17 -7.05 7.76 -0.32
N GLN A 18 -7.48 8.13 -1.53
CA GLN A 18 -8.37 7.30 -2.34
C GLN A 18 -7.73 5.95 -2.67
N ILE A 19 -6.43 5.94 -3.00
CA ILE A 19 -5.69 4.69 -3.28
C ILE A 19 -5.69 3.82 -2.03
N LEU A 20 -5.28 4.35 -0.87
CA LEU A 20 -5.21 3.59 0.37
C LEU A 20 -6.58 3.07 0.84
N ASP A 21 -7.63 3.88 0.72
CA ASP A 21 -9.00 3.48 1.06
C ASP A 21 -9.48 2.31 0.18
N GLN A 22 -9.15 2.34 -1.13
CA GLN A 22 -9.49 1.24 -2.04
C GLN A 22 -8.79 -0.06 -1.63
N TRP A 23 -7.47 -0.03 -1.43
CA TRP A 23 -6.73 -1.22 -1.00
C TRP A 23 -7.17 -1.73 0.38
N GLY A 24 -7.51 -0.82 1.30
CA GLY A 24 -8.09 -1.17 2.60
C GLY A 24 -9.43 -1.88 2.47
N ALA A 25 -10.30 -1.44 1.55
CA ALA A 25 -11.56 -2.11 1.24
C ALA A 25 -11.35 -3.50 0.63
N ASP A 26 -10.28 -3.70 -0.15
CA ASP A 26 -9.84 -5.00 -0.67
C ASP A 26 -9.20 -5.92 0.41
N GLY A 27 -9.15 -5.48 1.66
CA GLY A 27 -8.65 -6.26 2.80
C GLY A 27 -7.13 -6.21 2.99
N TRP A 28 -6.45 -5.25 2.36
CA TRP A 28 -5.03 -5.03 2.56
C TRP A 28 -4.76 -4.11 3.75
N GLU A 29 -3.80 -4.50 4.58
CA GLU A 29 -3.32 -3.71 5.71
C GLU A 29 -2.07 -2.92 5.29
N LEU A 30 -2.10 -1.59 5.47
CA LEU A 30 -0.95 -0.73 5.25
C LEU A 30 0.16 -1.02 6.27
N VAL A 31 1.37 -1.32 5.78
CA VAL A 31 2.55 -1.58 6.61
C VAL A 31 3.38 -0.31 6.75
N THR A 32 3.74 0.32 5.62
CA THR A 32 4.55 1.54 5.61
C THR A 32 4.41 2.28 4.28
N VAL A 33 4.78 3.56 4.28
CA VAL A 33 4.89 4.39 3.09
C VAL A 33 6.32 4.90 3.00
N LEU A 34 6.99 4.64 1.86
CA LEU A 34 8.35 5.10 1.61
C LEU A 34 8.36 6.19 0.52
N PRO A 35 9.15 7.25 0.68
CA PRO A 35 9.40 8.20 -0.41
C PRO A 35 10.26 7.53 -1.49
N GLY A 36 9.94 7.80 -2.75
CA GLY A 36 10.74 7.42 -3.90
C GLY A 36 12.02 8.25 -3.99
N PRO A 37 12.97 7.87 -4.88
CA PRO A 37 14.28 8.51 -4.98
C PRO A 37 14.23 10.01 -5.30
N THR A 38 13.14 10.49 -5.92
CA THR A 38 12.92 11.91 -6.23
C THR A 38 12.02 12.63 -5.21
N GLY A 39 11.46 11.93 -4.22
CA GLY A 39 10.56 12.49 -3.20
C GLY A 39 9.13 12.80 -3.68
N GLU A 40 8.90 12.92 -4.98
CA GLU A 40 7.57 13.21 -5.55
C GLU A 40 6.63 12.00 -5.57
N GLN A 41 7.21 10.80 -5.66
CA GLN A 41 6.45 9.55 -5.70
C GLN A 41 6.55 8.87 -4.35
N HIS A 42 5.42 8.39 -3.82
CA HIS A 42 5.42 7.59 -2.61
C HIS A 42 5.04 6.16 -2.97
N VAL A 43 5.57 5.17 -2.26
CA VAL A 43 5.23 3.76 -2.44
C VAL A 43 4.68 3.24 -1.12
N ALA A 44 3.47 2.71 -1.14
CA ALA A 44 2.88 2.01 -0.01
C ALA A 44 3.18 0.51 -0.09
N TYR A 45 3.61 -0.04 1.03
CA TYR A 45 3.75 -1.48 1.24
C TYR A 45 2.54 -1.96 2.03
N LEU A 46 1.86 -2.96 1.50
CA LEU A 46 0.69 -3.56 2.12
C LEU A 46 0.88 -5.05 2.30
N LYS A 47 0.17 -5.60 3.28
CA LYS A 47 0.10 -7.05 3.51
C LYS A 47 -1.35 -7.49 3.69
N ARG A 48 -1.66 -8.73 3.34
CA ARG A 48 -2.93 -9.37 3.70
C ARG A 48 -2.71 -10.85 4.06
N PRO A 49 -3.55 -11.45 4.92
CA PRO A 49 -3.50 -12.88 5.15
C PRO A 49 -3.92 -13.62 3.87
N LYS A 50 -3.10 -14.58 3.44
CA LYS A 50 -3.43 -15.47 2.34
C LYS A 50 -4.55 -16.40 2.79
N GLN A 51 -5.67 -16.40 2.06
CA GLN A 51 -6.76 -17.36 2.27
C GLN A 51 -6.37 -18.75 1.76
#